data_AF-A0A9E0IRZ3-F1
#
_entry.id   AF-A0A9E0IRZ3-F1
#
_cell.length_a   1.000
_cell.length_b   1.000
_cell.length_c   1.000
_cell.angle_alpha   90.00
_cell.angle_beta   90.00
_cell.angle_gamma   90.00
#
_symmetry.space_group_name_H-M   'P 1'
#
loop_
_entity.id
_entity.type
_entity.pdbx_description
1 polymer ?
#
loop_
_entity_poly.entity_id
_entity_poly.type
_entity_poly.pdbx_seq_one_letter_code
_entity_poly.pdbx_strand_id
1 'polypeptide(L)'
;MRAATLLLMLGACSFTPAGGGGDGDGGGRDGGADGAPGRPDAVVMVDAAPLQCADLTCSPNAACTIDKSGPRCACSPGFTGDGLTCTDVDECAAGDPCPADCANTPGSFECYAPATCEEVASRIAGAPDGDYTLYVGQDPGKPWTAACVDMDTVSPREYLTVPAASNFGEYEAGGASSGDDVVTRYMAVRLDPASLVIDINDQRFTTSTGSLNHSNTGPMVTAMPLGVAMLCNTSGSSYADAEIDLRGTPFALVTTFSNGGNNGRGTSTLTSNGQRLVLTGGGFCGWRGPSNAPQNPFNQSGGPGITVRYMP
;
A
#
# COMPACT_ATOMS: atom_id res chain seq x y z
N MET A 1 10.71 -27.11 -7.51
CA MET A 1 9.30 -27.47 -7.25
C MET A 1 8.68 -26.28 -6.52
N ARG A 2 7.67 -25.53 -6.98
CA ARG A 2 6.75 -25.60 -8.11
C ARG A 2 6.48 -24.13 -8.53
N ALA A 3 6.42 -23.86 -9.83
CA ALA A 3 5.85 -22.62 -10.36
C ALA A 3 4.31 -22.75 -10.32
N ALA A 4 3.61 -21.73 -9.85
CA ALA A 4 2.16 -21.64 -9.90
C ALA A 4 1.77 -20.52 -10.86
N THR A 5 1.38 -20.91 -12.07
CA THR A 5 0.80 -20.07 -13.11
C THR A 5 -0.66 -19.78 -12.76
N LEU A 6 -1.02 -18.50 -12.60
CA LEU A 6 -2.38 -18.05 -12.38
C LEU A 6 -3.07 -17.90 -13.74
N LEU A 7 -4.07 -18.75 -14.00
CA LEU A 7 -4.85 -18.80 -15.24
C LEU A 7 -6.09 -17.91 -15.09
N LEU A 8 -6.14 -16.79 -15.82
CA LEU A 8 -7.35 -15.96 -15.92
C LEU A 8 -8.36 -16.63 -16.87
N MET A 9 -9.56 -16.91 -16.36
CA MET A 9 -10.72 -17.38 -17.13
C MET A 9 -11.34 -16.20 -17.90
N LEU A 10 -11.19 -16.19 -19.23
CA LEU A 10 -11.99 -15.36 -20.13
C LEU A 10 -13.29 -16.09 -20.46
N GLY A 11 -14.42 -15.52 -20.04
CA GLY A 11 -15.75 -15.99 -20.41
C GLY A 11 -16.05 -15.68 -21.88
N ALA A 12 -16.13 -16.72 -22.70
CA ALA A 12 -16.56 -16.63 -24.09
C ALA A 12 -18.11 -16.74 -24.17
N CYS A 13 -18.76 -15.74 -24.77
CA CYS A 13 -20.12 -15.88 -25.27
C CYS A 13 -20.10 -16.68 -26.58
N SER A 14 -20.81 -17.81 -26.59
CA SER A 14 -20.94 -18.74 -27.71
C SER A 14 -22.08 -18.32 -28.66
N PHE A 15 -21.75 -18.11 -29.93
CA PHE A 15 -22.72 -18.05 -31.04
C PHE A 15 -22.81 -19.42 -31.71
N THR A 16 -24.01 -19.99 -31.78
CA THR A 16 -24.33 -21.21 -32.53
C THR A 16 -24.64 -20.91 -34.00
N PRO A 17 -24.04 -21.63 -34.98
CA PRO A 17 -24.51 -21.63 -36.35
C PRO A 17 -25.55 -22.75 -36.55
N ALA A 18 -26.71 -22.40 -37.11
CA ALA A 18 -27.71 -23.37 -37.56
C ALA A 18 -27.27 -23.98 -38.90
N GLY A 19 -27.29 -25.31 -38.96
CA GLY A 19 -26.77 -26.13 -40.05
C GLY A 19 -27.66 -26.20 -41.30
N GLY A 20 -27.04 -26.67 -42.38
CA GLY A 20 -27.71 -27.05 -43.62
C GLY A 20 -28.20 -28.50 -43.61
N GLY A 21 -29.09 -28.80 -44.56
CA GLY A 21 -29.56 -30.13 -44.93
C GLY A 21 -30.25 -30.05 -46.29
N GLY A 22 -29.82 -30.89 -47.24
CA GLY A 22 -30.12 -30.78 -48.67
C GLY A 22 -31.19 -31.73 -49.23
N ASP A 23 -31.22 -31.68 -50.58
CA ASP A 23 -31.67 -32.61 -51.62
C ASP A 23 -33.13 -33.05 -51.75
N GLY A 24 -33.66 -32.81 -52.96
CA GLY A 24 -34.94 -33.33 -53.48
C GLY A 24 -35.11 -33.03 -54.97
N ASP A 25 -34.79 -34.01 -55.80
CA ASP A 25 -34.82 -34.04 -57.27
C ASP A 25 -36.27 -34.10 -57.83
N GLY A 26 -36.53 -33.55 -59.03
CA GLY A 26 -37.82 -33.68 -59.69
C GLY A 26 -38.02 -32.79 -60.92
N GLY A 27 -37.79 -33.35 -62.12
CA GLY A 27 -37.93 -32.65 -63.40
C GLY A 27 -39.36 -32.40 -63.88
N GLY A 28 -39.50 -31.45 -64.81
CA GLY A 28 -40.71 -31.16 -65.59
C GLY A 28 -40.41 -30.14 -66.68
N ARG A 29 -40.50 -30.57 -67.94
CA ARG A 29 -40.43 -29.72 -69.15
C ARG A 29 -41.77 -29.01 -69.32
N ASP A 30 -41.77 -27.78 -69.83
CA ASP A 30 -42.60 -27.35 -70.97
C ASP A 30 -42.26 -25.90 -71.38
N GLY A 31 -42.28 -25.68 -72.70
CA GLY A 31 -41.71 -24.53 -73.38
C GLY A 31 -42.53 -23.24 -73.36
N GLY A 32 -41.89 -22.18 -73.87
CA GLY A 32 -42.51 -20.90 -74.18
C GLY A 32 -41.47 -19.95 -74.73
N ALA A 33 -41.37 -19.87 -76.06
CA ALA A 33 -40.64 -18.83 -76.77
C ALA A 33 -41.55 -17.62 -76.93
N ASP A 34 -41.12 -16.44 -76.50
CA ASP A 34 -41.62 -15.15 -76.98
C ASP A 34 -40.51 -14.10 -76.85
N GLY A 35 -40.28 -13.36 -77.94
CA GLY A 35 -39.14 -12.47 -78.10
C GLY A 35 -39.42 -10.99 -77.82
N ALA A 36 -38.36 -10.33 -77.33
CA ALA A 36 -37.98 -8.92 -77.47
C ALA A 36 -38.88 -7.86 -76.76
N PRO A 37 -38.40 -6.62 -76.45
CA PRO A 37 -37.21 -5.93 -76.98
C PRO A 37 -36.34 -5.16 -75.95
N GLY A 38 -35.17 -4.68 -76.42
CA GLY A 38 -34.58 -3.41 -75.97
C GLY A 38 -33.89 -3.38 -74.60
N ARG A 39 -32.57 -3.49 -74.61
CA ARG A 39 -31.69 -3.04 -73.53
C ARG A 39 -31.93 -1.56 -73.22
N PRO A 40 -32.01 -1.14 -71.95
CA PRO A 40 -31.18 -0.04 -71.50
C PRO A 40 -29.82 -0.60 -71.11
N ASP A 41 -28.77 0.15 -71.41
CA ASP A 41 -27.39 -0.21 -71.14
C ASP A 41 -27.23 -0.76 -69.72
N ALA A 42 -26.70 -1.99 -69.63
CA ALA A 42 -26.13 -2.46 -68.39
C ALA A 42 -24.99 -1.49 -68.07
N VAL A 43 -25.23 -0.57 -67.15
CA VAL A 43 -24.17 0.19 -66.51
C VAL A 43 -23.23 -0.88 -65.99
N VAL A 44 -22.06 -1.01 -66.62
CA VAL A 44 -20.96 -1.76 -66.04
C VAL A 44 -20.66 -1.00 -64.76
N MET A 45 -21.22 -1.48 -63.65
CA MET A 45 -20.66 -1.21 -62.34
C MET A 45 -19.25 -1.74 -62.48
N VAL A 46 -18.31 -0.85 -62.83
CA VAL A 46 -16.89 -1.14 -62.67
C VAL A 46 -16.82 -1.67 -61.26
N ASP A 47 -16.44 -2.93 -61.18
CA ASP A 47 -16.29 -3.77 -60.02
C ASP A 47 -15.33 -3.06 -59.08
N ALA A 48 -15.87 -2.04 -58.40
CA ALA A 48 -15.23 -1.31 -57.34
C ALA A 48 -15.05 -2.37 -56.27
N ALA A 49 -13.83 -2.89 -56.21
CA ALA A 49 -13.42 -3.81 -55.16
C ALA A 49 -13.95 -3.25 -53.84
N PRO A 50 -14.61 -4.07 -53.01
CA PRO A 50 -15.16 -3.57 -51.75
C PRO A 50 -14.03 -2.90 -50.98
N LEU A 51 -14.19 -1.61 -50.64
CA LEU A 51 -13.16 -0.83 -49.95
C LEU A 51 -12.74 -1.57 -48.68
N GLN A 52 -11.45 -1.91 -48.56
CA GLN A 52 -10.90 -2.66 -47.43
C GLN A 52 -9.96 -1.78 -46.62
N CYS A 53 -9.69 -2.19 -45.38
CA CYS A 53 -8.71 -1.50 -44.55
C CYS A 53 -7.29 -1.49 -45.13
N ALA A 54 -6.97 -2.40 -46.06
CA ALA A 54 -5.69 -2.40 -46.77
C ALA A 54 -5.46 -1.14 -47.61
N ASP A 55 -6.52 -0.44 -48.00
CA ASP A 55 -6.46 0.75 -48.85
C ASP A 55 -6.49 2.07 -48.05
N LEU A 56 -6.53 2.00 -46.71
CA LEU A 56 -6.66 3.16 -45.83
C LEU A 56 -5.48 3.27 -44.86
N THR A 57 -4.75 4.37 -44.95
CA THR A 57 -3.66 4.68 -44.00
C THR A 57 -4.20 5.48 -42.82
N CYS A 58 -4.23 4.85 -41.64
CA CYS A 58 -4.66 5.49 -40.39
C CYS A 58 -3.49 6.11 -39.61
N SER A 59 -3.83 6.89 -38.57
CA SER A 59 -2.86 7.34 -37.56
C SER A 59 -2.12 6.14 -36.93
N PRO A 60 -0.87 6.29 -36.45
CA PRO A 60 -0.18 5.25 -35.67
C PRO A 60 -0.95 4.80 -34.42
N ASN A 61 -1.79 5.68 -33.86
CA ASN A 61 -2.62 5.42 -32.67
C ASN A 61 -4.09 5.17 -33.04
N ALA A 62 -4.34 4.61 -34.22
CA ALA A 62 -5.67 4.27 -34.70
C ALA A 62 -5.71 2.88 -35.32
N ALA A 63 -6.89 2.27 -35.27
CA ALA A 63 -7.21 1.04 -35.99
C ALA A 63 -8.21 1.34 -37.10
N CYS A 64 -8.04 0.68 -38.26
CA CYS A 64 -9.09 0.67 -39.26
C CYS A 64 -10.23 -0.26 -38.83
N THR A 65 -11.45 0.23 -38.96
CA THR A 65 -12.70 -0.50 -38.69
C THR A 65 -13.59 -0.41 -39.92
N ILE A 66 -14.39 -1.45 -40.19
CA ILE A 66 -15.37 -1.43 -41.28
C ILE A 66 -16.75 -1.26 -40.67
N ASP A 67 -17.45 -0.19 -41.00
CA ASP A 67 -18.84 0.04 -40.62
C ASP A 67 -19.77 0.03 -41.86
N LYS A 68 -21.05 0.38 -41.66
CA LYS A 68 -22.04 0.39 -42.76
C LYS A 68 -21.71 1.37 -43.88
N SER A 69 -20.85 2.36 -43.62
CA SER A 69 -20.37 3.37 -44.56
C SER A 69 -19.04 2.97 -45.25
N GLY A 70 -18.40 1.88 -44.84
CA GLY A 70 -17.13 1.39 -45.38
C GLY A 70 -15.98 1.38 -44.36
N PRO A 71 -14.72 1.21 -44.80
CA PRO A 71 -13.57 1.30 -43.92
C PRO A 71 -13.35 2.73 -43.46
N ARG A 72 -13.11 2.90 -42.15
CA ARG A 72 -12.79 4.17 -41.51
C ARG A 72 -11.73 3.95 -40.44
N CYS A 73 -10.93 4.97 -40.18
CA CYS A 73 -10.04 4.96 -39.03
C CYS A 73 -10.81 5.33 -37.76
N ALA A 74 -10.46 4.68 -36.66
CA ALA A 74 -10.93 5.02 -35.33
C ALA A 74 -9.71 5.04 -34.40
N CYS A 75 -9.59 6.08 -33.57
CA CYS A 75 -8.52 6.15 -32.59
C CYS A 75 -8.58 4.93 -31.65
N SER A 76 -7.39 4.43 -31.29
CA SER A 76 -7.24 3.37 -30.30
C SER A 76 -7.75 3.85 -28.93
N PRO A 77 -8.11 2.93 -28.01
CA PRO A 77 -8.44 3.30 -26.63
C PRO A 77 -7.37 4.19 -26.00
N GLY A 78 -7.77 5.19 -25.21
CA GLY A 78 -6.87 6.20 -24.65
C GLY A 78 -6.51 7.35 -25.61
N PHE A 79 -7.03 7.32 -26.84
CA PHE A 79 -6.84 8.42 -27.81
C PHE A 79 -8.18 8.96 -28.32
N THR A 80 -8.19 10.25 -28.65
CA THR A 80 -9.34 10.96 -29.22
C THR A 80 -8.97 11.65 -30.52
N GLY A 81 -9.93 11.83 -31.42
CA GLY A 81 -9.72 12.43 -32.74
C GLY A 81 -10.56 11.79 -33.84
N ASP A 82 -10.15 12.00 -35.09
CA ASP A 82 -10.88 11.54 -36.29
C ASP A 82 -10.35 10.20 -36.86
N GLY A 83 -9.37 9.59 -36.21
CA GLY A 83 -8.73 8.33 -36.65
C GLY A 83 -7.57 8.53 -37.62
N LEU A 84 -7.49 9.68 -38.29
CA LEU A 84 -6.31 10.08 -39.09
C LEU A 84 -5.34 10.88 -38.23
N THR A 85 -5.87 11.69 -37.33
CA THR A 85 -5.18 12.38 -36.24
C THR A 85 -5.76 11.89 -34.92
N CYS A 86 -4.92 11.27 -34.10
CA CYS A 86 -5.30 10.81 -32.78
C CYS A 86 -4.38 11.44 -31.75
N THR A 87 -4.97 12.17 -30.81
CA THR A 87 -4.29 12.77 -29.67
C THR A 87 -4.57 11.94 -28.43
N ASP A 88 -3.56 11.82 -27.60
CA ASP A 88 -3.67 11.17 -26.31
C ASP A 88 -4.76 11.85 -25.45
N VAL A 89 -5.56 11.04 -24.75
CA VAL A 89 -6.51 11.54 -23.76
C VAL A 89 -5.77 11.66 -22.45
N ASP A 90 -5.73 12.86 -21.87
CA ASP A 90 -5.18 13.03 -20.53
C ASP A 90 -6.24 12.62 -19.49
N GLU A 91 -6.22 11.35 -19.08
CA GLU A 91 -7.20 10.87 -18.10
C GLU A 91 -7.04 11.54 -16.74
N CYS A 92 -5.82 11.95 -16.38
CA CYS A 92 -5.54 12.67 -15.13
C CYS A 92 -6.26 14.02 -15.10
N ALA A 93 -6.25 14.76 -16.22
CA ALA A 93 -6.94 16.04 -16.35
C ALA A 93 -8.47 15.89 -16.50
N ALA A 94 -8.94 14.74 -16.97
CA ALA A 94 -10.35 14.52 -17.29
C ALA A 94 -11.23 14.19 -16.07
N GLY A 95 -10.66 13.68 -14.97
CA GLY A 95 -11.47 13.32 -13.80
C GLY A 95 -10.74 12.73 -12.60
N ASP A 96 -9.42 12.90 -12.48
CA ASP A 96 -8.57 12.31 -11.44
C ASP A 96 -8.92 10.84 -11.14
N PRO A 97 -8.61 9.92 -12.07
CA PRO A 97 -8.97 8.51 -11.97
C PRO A 97 -8.21 7.79 -10.85
N CYS A 98 -7.26 8.47 -10.21
CA CYS A 98 -6.39 7.89 -9.22
C CYS A 98 -6.82 8.25 -7.79
N PRO A 99 -6.75 7.29 -6.86
CA PRO A 99 -6.94 7.55 -5.43
C PRO A 99 -5.79 8.35 -4.77
N ALA A 100 -4.69 8.59 -5.49
CA ALA A 100 -3.45 9.19 -5.03
C ALA A 100 -2.91 10.15 -6.12
N ASP A 101 -1.68 9.97 -6.60
CA ASP A 101 -1.16 10.77 -7.73
C ASP A 101 -1.43 10.07 -9.07
N CYS A 102 -1.76 10.85 -10.10
CA CYS A 102 -1.96 10.39 -11.47
C CYS A 102 -0.82 10.87 -12.38
N ALA A 103 -0.30 9.99 -13.24
CA ALA A 103 0.61 10.33 -14.32
C ALA A 103 0.03 9.88 -15.66
N ASN A 104 -0.22 10.82 -16.56
CA ASN A 104 -0.74 10.53 -17.89
C ASN A 104 0.36 9.89 -18.77
N THR A 105 0.00 8.91 -19.59
CA THR A 105 0.91 8.19 -20.49
C THR A 105 0.25 8.02 -21.87
N PRO A 106 1.00 7.86 -22.98
CA PRO A 106 0.38 7.67 -24.28
C PRO A 106 -0.55 6.44 -24.32
N GLY A 107 -1.86 6.68 -24.42
CA GLY A 107 -2.95 5.71 -24.48
C GLY A 107 -3.46 5.20 -23.14
N SER A 108 -3.01 5.75 -22.00
CA SER A 108 -3.41 5.32 -20.65
C SER A 108 -2.94 6.30 -19.57
N PHE A 109 -3.18 5.97 -18.31
CA PHE A 109 -2.56 6.64 -17.16
C PHE A 109 -1.96 5.61 -16.18
N GLU A 110 -1.06 6.08 -15.32
CA GLU A 110 -0.52 5.33 -14.18
C GLU A 110 -0.88 6.02 -12.87
N CYS A 111 -1.43 5.26 -11.93
CA CYS A 111 -1.63 5.73 -10.56
C CYS A 111 -0.42 5.41 -9.70
N TYR A 112 -0.10 6.33 -8.79
CA TYR A 112 1.05 6.24 -7.91
C TYR A 112 0.64 6.30 -6.45
N ALA A 113 0.89 5.20 -5.76
CA ALA A 113 0.59 5.00 -4.35
C ALA A 113 1.88 4.54 -3.64
N PRO A 114 2.76 5.48 -3.24
CA PRO A 114 4.05 5.12 -2.65
C PRO A 114 3.85 4.38 -1.33
N ALA A 115 4.56 3.29 -1.12
CA ALA A 115 4.60 2.60 0.17
C ALA A 115 5.68 3.16 1.11
N THR A 116 6.70 3.84 0.57
CA THR A 116 7.86 4.33 1.32
C THR A 116 8.20 5.78 0.94
N CYS A 117 8.91 6.46 1.82
CA CYS A 117 9.55 7.74 1.54
C CYS A 117 10.62 7.61 0.44
N GLU A 118 11.25 6.44 0.30
CA GLU A 118 12.22 6.17 -0.77
C GLU A 118 11.54 6.20 -2.15
N GLU A 119 10.36 5.59 -2.27
CA GLU A 119 9.57 5.67 -3.51
C GLU A 119 9.23 7.14 -3.82
N VAL A 120 8.79 7.91 -2.84
CA VAL A 120 8.54 9.37 -2.98
C VAL A 120 9.78 10.10 -3.49
N ALA A 121 10.93 9.91 -2.86
CA ALA A 121 12.18 10.57 -3.24
C ALA A 121 12.66 10.17 -4.65
N SER A 122 12.38 8.93 -5.07
CA SER A 122 12.73 8.46 -6.42
C SER A 122 11.87 9.10 -7.52
N ARG A 123 10.62 9.45 -7.21
CA ARG A 123 9.68 10.06 -8.15
C ARG A 123 9.80 11.58 -8.19
N ILE A 124 9.99 12.22 -7.04
CA ILE A 124 10.02 13.67 -6.90
C ILE A 124 11.45 14.10 -6.62
N ALA A 125 12.16 14.53 -7.68
CA ALA A 125 13.53 15.00 -7.57
C ALA A 125 13.63 16.18 -6.59
N GLY A 126 14.41 16.00 -5.52
CA GLY A 126 14.58 17.01 -4.48
C GLY A 126 13.37 17.18 -3.55
N ALA A 127 12.57 16.12 -3.36
CA ALA A 127 11.53 16.09 -2.34
C ALA A 127 12.10 16.50 -0.96
N PRO A 128 11.52 17.51 -0.28
CA PRO A 128 11.97 17.92 1.05
C PRO A 128 11.53 16.94 2.14
N ASP A 129 12.15 17.00 3.32
CA ASP A 129 11.58 16.40 4.53
C ASP A 129 10.19 16.98 4.82
N GLY A 130 9.27 16.15 5.29
CA GLY A 130 7.90 16.57 5.57
C GLY A 130 6.89 15.43 5.63
N ASP A 131 5.62 15.79 5.71
CA ASP A 131 4.53 14.82 5.76
C ASP A 131 4.12 14.38 4.35
N TYR A 132 4.10 13.07 4.12
CA TYR A 132 3.67 12.45 2.87
C TYR A 132 2.59 11.41 3.13
N THR A 133 1.69 11.22 2.16
CA THR A 133 0.72 10.12 2.20
C THR A 133 1.36 8.88 1.60
N LEU A 134 1.52 7.84 2.43
CA LEU A 134 2.01 6.54 2.02
C LEU A 134 0.88 5.50 2.07
N TYR A 135 1.06 4.38 1.38
CA TYR A 135 0.04 3.38 1.16
C TYR A 135 0.55 2.00 1.56
N VAL A 136 -0.11 1.39 2.54
CA VAL A 136 0.32 0.07 3.05
C VAL A 136 0.21 -0.97 1.94
N GLY A 137 1.36 -1.56 1.55
CA GLY A 137 1.43 -2.52 0.45
C GLY A 137 1.06 -1.94 -0.90
N GLN A 138 1.28 -0.63 -1.11
CA GLN A 138 0.89 0.12 -2.32
C GLN A 138 -0.62 0.01 -2.64
N ASP A 139 -1.45 -0.28 -1.62
CA ASP A 139 -2.89 -0.37 -1.74
C ASP A 139 -3.50 1.01 -1.52
N PRO A 140 -4.13 1.63 -2.54
CA PRO A 140 -4.68 2.95 -2.38
C PRO A 140 -5.85 3.06 -1.41
N GLY A 141 -6.48 1.94 -1.04
CA GLY A 141 -7.48 1.87 0.01
C GLY A 141 -6.89 1.88 1.42
N LYS A 142 -5.56 1.94 1.55
CA LYS A 142 -4.85 1.94 2.84
C LYS A 142 -3.86 3.11 3.02
N PRO A 143 -4.31 4.37 2.88
CA PRO A 143 -3.46 5.54 3.07
C PRO A 143 -3.11 5.73 4.55
N TRP A 144 -1.92 6.27 4.81
CA TRP A 144 -1.52 6.80 6.11
C TRP A 144 -0.53 7.96 5.92
N THR A 145 -0.52 8.90 6.85
CA THR A 145 0.41 10.04 6.81
C THR A 145 1.70 9.67 7.54
N ALA A 146 2.81 9.70 6.81
CA ALA A 146 4.15 9.47 7.32
C ALA A 146 4.93 10.78 7.36
N ALA A 147 5.63 11.04 8.45
CA ALA A 147 6.68 12.05 8.49
C ALA A 147 7.94 11.44 7.85
N CYS A 148 8.25 11.86 6.62
CA CYS A 148 9.44 11.47 5.89
C CYS A 148 10.62 12.37 6.24
N VAL A 149 11.75 11.75 6.57
CA VAL A 149 12.98 12.45 6.96
C VAL A 149 14.18 11.87 6.24
N ASP A 150 15.25 12.66 6.14
CA ASP A 150 16.45 12.33 5.38
C ASP A 150 16.12 12.12 3.88
N MET A 151 15.18 12.89 3.33
CA MET A 151 14.70 12.80 1.94
C MET A 151 15.77 13.15 0.90
N ASP A 152 16.81 13.87 1.32
CA ASP A 152 18.00 14.18 0.50
C ASP A 152 19.06 13.06 0.52
N THR A 153 18.78 11.96 1.21
CA THR A 153 19.68 10.80 1.32
C THR A 153 19.20 9.61 0.48
N VAL A 154 20.06 8.59 0.36
CA VAL A 154 19.74 7.33 -0.34
C VAL A 154 18.82 6.41 0.47
N SER A 155 18.49 6.76 1.71
CA SER A 155 17.64 5.93 2.58
C SER A 155 16.83 6.83 3.51
N PRO A 156 15.81 7.53 2.96
CA PRO A 156 14.87 8.26 3.78
C PRO A 156 14.11 7.31 4.72
N ARG A 157 13.54 7.89 5.77
CA ARG A 157 12.87 7.13 6.83
C ARG A 157 11.48 7.68 7.11
N GLU A 158 10.56 6.75 7.32
CA GLU A 158 9.15 6.98 7.60
C GLU A 158 8.91 6.93 9.11
N TYR A 159 8.22 7.94 9.64
CA TYR A 159 7.77 7.95 11.03
C TYR A 159 6.27 8.17 11.14
N LEU A 160 5.67 7.50 12.12
CA LEU A 160 4.30 7.74 12.53
C LEU A 160 4.30 8.73 13.70
N THR A 161 3.71 9.91 13.50
CA THR A 161 3.56 10.93 14.55
C THR A 161 2.59 10.46 15.62
N VAL A 162 2.96 10.59 16.90
CA VAL A 162 2.17 10.11 18.03
C VAL A 162 2.19 11.11 19.21
N PRO A 163 1.17 11.15 20.07
CA PRO A 163 1.14 12.06 21.20
C PRO A 163 2.17 11.65 22.28
N ALA A 164 3.21 12.47 22.49
CA ALA A 164 4.28 12.18 23.45
C ALA A 164 3.85 12.09 24.93
N ALA A 165 2.69 12.64 25.27
CA ALA A 165 2.09 12.45 26.59
C ALA A 165 1.69 10.98 26.85
N SER A 166 1.33 10.25 25.80
CA SER A 166 0.73 8.90 25.83
C SER A 166 1.56 7.84 25.10
N ASN A 167 2.80 8.17 24.74
CA ASN A 167 3.72 7.23 24.08
C ASN A 167 5.07 7.29 24.77
N PHE A 168 5.32 6.36 25.68
CA PHE A 168 6.54 6.36 26.50
C PHE A 168 6.89 4.98 27.04
N GLY A 169 8.15 4.83 27.47
CA GLY A 169 8.62 3.76 28.34
C GLY A 169 9.24 4.35 29.60
N GLU A 170 9.22 3.56 30.67
CA GLU A 170 9.69 3.99 31.99
C GLU A 170 10.54 2.92 32.68
N TYR A 171 11.57 3.38 33.35
CA TYR A 171 12.27 2.63 34.38
C TYR A 171 12.24 3.46 35.67
N GLU A 172 11.38 3.03 36.59
CA GLU A 172 11.27 3.60 37.93
C GLU A 172 12.52 3.23 38.76
N ALA A 173 13.17 4.24 39.33
CA ALA A 173 14.28 4.08 40.24
C ALA A 173 13.81 3.55 41.60
N GLY A 174 14.67 2.77 42.24
CA GLY A 174 14.38 2.16 43.54
C GLY A 174 15.02 0.80 43.72
N GLY A 175 15.06 0.32 44.96
CA GLY A 175 15.66 -0.96 45.32
C GLY A 175 17.13 -1.05 44.88
N ALA A 176 17.42 -1.97 43.96
CA ALA A 176 18.76 -2.16 43.42
C ALA A 176 19.11 -1.14 42.31
N SER A 177 18.22 -0.22 41.96
CA SER A 177 18.39 0.77 40.89
C SER A 177 18.40 2.19 41.44
N SER A 178 19.55 2.66 41.90
CA SER A 178 19.68 4.00 42.48
C SER A 178 19.76 5.08 41.41
N GLY A 179 19.06 6.20 41.61
CA GLY A 179 19.06 7.36 40.71
C GLY A 179 17.68 7.98 40.62
N ASP A 180 17.41 8.61 39.48
CA ASP A 180 16.11 9.19 39.14
C ASP A 180 15.39 8.32 38.10
N ASP A 181 14.05 8.33 38.12
CA ASP A 181 13.21 7.61 37.16
C ASP A 181 13.56 7.98 35.72
N VAL A 182 13.76 6.97 34.88
CA VAL A 182 14.06 7.16 33.46
C VAL A 182 12.78 7.07 32.67
N VAL A 183 12.35 8.19 32.08
CA VAL A 183 11.14 8.23 31.24
C VAL A 183 11.52 8.73 29.85
N THR A 184 11.26 7.92 28.82
CA THR A 184 11.50 8.30 27.43
C THR A 184 10.18 8.42 26.69
N ARG A 185 9.89 9.63 26.21
CA ARG A 185 8.65 9.99 25.49
C ARG A 185 8.93 10.09 24.00
N TYR A 186 8.01 9.57 23.20
CA TYR A 186 8.12 9.50 21.74
C TYR A 186 7.13 10.47 21.10
N MET A 187 7.62 11.39 20.27
CA MET A 187 6.81 12.30 19.47
C MET A 187 6.50 11.72 18.08
N ALA A 188 7.37 10.83 17.60
CA ALA A 188 7.14 10.03 16.42
C ALA A 188 7.87 8.69 16.59
N VAL A 189 7.35 7.64 15.95
CA VAL A 189 7.89 6.28 16.04
C VAL A 189 8.21 5.77 14.64
N ARG A 190 9.38 5.14 14.46
CA ARG A 190 9.78 4.63 13.15
C ARG A 190 8.94 3.40 12.81
N LEU A 191 8.29 3.40 11.66
CA LEU A 191 7.44 2.30 11.19
C LEU A 191 8.01 1.76 9.89
N ASP A 192 8.29 0.45 9.83
CA ASP A 192 8.58 -0.22 8.57
C ASP A 192 7.26 -0.48 7.82
N PRO A 193 7.02 0.15 6.67
CA PRO A 193 5.76 0.01 5.92
C PRO A 193 5.58 -1.37 5.28
N ALA A 194 6.66 -2.14 5.07
CA ALA A 194 6.60 -3.47 4.50
C ALA A 194 6.23 -4.53 5.55
N SER A 195 6.82 -4.45 6.75
CA SER A 195 6.56 -5.41 7.83
C SER A 195 5.48 -4.96 8.83
N LEU A 196 5.10 -3.68 8.79
CA LEU A 196 4.24 -3.02 9.79
C LEU A 196 4.75 -3.22 11.22
N VAL A 197 6.07 -3.09 11.40
CA VAL A 197 6.73 -3.16 12.70
C VAL A 197 7.25 -1.78 13.08
N ILE A 198 6.83 -1.31 14.25
CA ILE A 198 7.38 -0.13 14.91
C ILE A 198 8.71 -0.51 15.56
N ASP A 199 9.76 0.24 15.23
CA ASP A 199 11.05 0.15 15.91
C ASP A 199 10.98 0.93 17.23
N ILE A 200 10.83 0.18 18.32
CA ILE A 200 10.75 0.74 19.69
C ILE A 200 12.08 1.24 20.24
N ASN A 201 13.18 1.00 19.53
CA ASN A 201 14.53 1.41 19.92
C ASN A 201 14.96 2.68 19.18
N ASP A 202 14.25 3.08 18.12
CA ASP A 202 14.53 4.32 17.41
C ASP A 202 14.17 5.51 18.30
N GLN A 203 15.20 6.20 18.78
CA GLN A 203 15.05 7.33 19.69
C GLN A 203 15.17 8.70 19.01
N ARG A 204 15.09 8.76 17.67
CA ARG A 204 15.30 10.01 16.92
C ARG A 204 14.36 11.13 17.33
N PHE A 205 13.08 10.80 17.52
CA PHE A 205 12.04 11.75 17.91
C PHE A 205 11.59 11.52 19.35
N THR A 206 12.56 11.49 20.26
CA THR A 206 12.31 11.27 21.69
C THR A 206 12.84 12.37 22.58
N THR A 207 12.26 12.47 23.77
CA THR A 207 12.84 13.20 24.90
C THR A 207 12.93 12.24 26.07
N SER A 208 14.10 12.16 26.70
CA SER A 208 14.32 11.32 27.88
C SER A 208 14.71 12.16 29.09
N THR A 209 14.22 11.79 30.26
CA THR A 209 14.55 12.42 31.55
C THR A 209 15.06 11.40 32.54
N GLY A 210 15.83 11.85 33.53
CA GLY A 210 16.35 11.04 34.61
C GLY A 210 17.51 10.13 34.21
N SER A 211 18.10 9.48 35.22
CA SER A 211 19.15 8.50 35.03
C SER A 211 19.32 7.65 36.28
N LEU A 212 19.48 6.34 36.09
CA LEU A 212 19.66 5.40 37.18
C LEU A 212 20.77 4.38 36.88
N ASN A 213 21.32 3.82 37.95
CA ASN A 213 22.33 2.78 37.91
C ASN A 213 21.68 1.42 38.19
N HIS A 214 21.52 0.59 37.16
CA HIS A 214 20.94 -0.75 37.29
C HIS A 214 21.87 -1.67 38.09
N SER A 215 21.48 -2.03 39.31
CA SER A 215 22.19 -2.97 40.19
C SER A 215 23.64 -2.59 40.52
N ASN A 216 24.00 -1.31 40.42
CA ASN A 216 25.40 -0.85 40.47
C ASN A 216 26.30 -1.50 39.40
N THR A 217 25.71 -1.91 38.28
CA THR A 217 26.39 -2.63 37.22
C THR A 217 26.27 -1.89 35.89
N GLY A 218 27.39 -1.71 35.21
CA GLY A 218 27.41 -1.25 33.83
C GLY A 218 27.17 0.25 33.64
N PRO A 219 26.85 0.68 32.41
CA PRO A 219 26.57 2.07 32.08
C PRO A 219 25.24 2.54 32.69
N MET A 220 25.15 3.84 32.93
CA MET A 220 23.91 4.46 33.38
C MET A 220 22.77 4.19 32.39
N VAL A 221 21.58 3.93 32.93
CA VAL A 221 20.36 3.92 32.16
C VAL A 221 19.92 5.36 31.96
N THR A 222 19.69 5.75 30.71
CA THR A 222 19.29 7.12 30.34
C THR A 222 18.12 7.15 29.38
N ALA A 223 17.70 6.00 28.84
CA ALA A 223 16.54 5.92 27.99
C ALA A 223 15.84 4.56 28.04
N MET A 224 14.54 4.57 27.76
CA MET A 224 13.67 3.41 27.71
C MET A 224 13.06 3.22 26.31
N PRO A 225 13.01 1.98 25.80
CA PRO A 225 12.28 1.65 24.60
C PRO A 225 10.78 1.93 24.77
N LEU A 226 10.09 2.26 23.67
CA LEU A 226 8.65 2.51 23.66
C LEU A 226 7.89 1.28 24.20
N GLY A 227 6.94 1.50 25.11
CA GLY A 227 6.07 0.43 25.61
C GLY A 227 6.78 -0.59 26.50
N VAL A 228 7.87 -0.18 27.16
CA VAL A 228 8.59 -0.99 28.14
C VAL A 228 8.52 -0.31 29.50
N ALA A 229 8.05 -1.06 30.49
CA ALA A 229 7.98 -0.66 31.89
C ALA A 229 8.88 -1.56 32.74
N MET A 230 9.83 -0.99 33.48
CA MET A 230 10.82 -1.74 34.25
C MET A 230 10.99 -1.20 35.68
N LEU A 231 11.17 -2.10 36.64
CA LEU A 231 11.54 -1.77 38.02
C LEU A 231 12.38 -2.91 38.60
N CYS A 232 13.34 -2.56 39.46
CA CYS A 232 14.26 -3.51 40.09
C CYS A 232 14.28 -3.33 41.61
N ASN A 233 13.15 -3.67 42.21
CA ASN A 233 12.90 -3.54 43.65
C ASN A 233 12.46 -4.87 44.28
N THR A 234 12.89 -5.12 45.52
CA THR A 234 12.69 -6.36 46.26
C THR A 234 11.50 -6.29 47.24
N SER A 235 10.96 -5.09 47.47
CA SER A 235 9.89 -4.86 48.45
C SER A 235 8.79 -3.94 47.90
N GLY A 236 7.65 -4.51 47.48
CA GLY A 236 6.39 -3.76 47.35
C GLY A 236 5.74 -3.72 45.98
N SER A 237 4.53 -3.16 45.99
CA SER A 237 3.49 -3.13 44.95
C SER A 237 3.60 -1.98 43.93
N SER A 238 4.75 -1.31 43.85
CA SER A 238 5.00 -0.30 42.81
C SER A 238 5.38 -0.97 41.50
N TYR A 239 5.01 -0.30 40.41
CA TYR A 239 5.29 -0.71 39.04
C TYR A 239 5.59 0.55 38.25
N ALA A 240 6.58 0.46 37.37
CA ALA A 240 6.76 1.46 36.33
C ALA A 240 5.59 1.38 35.34
N ASP A 241 5.30 2.49 34.68
CA ASP A 241 4.25 2.63 33.69
C ASP A 241 4.82 2.73 32.27
N ALA A 242 4.08 2.24 31.28
CA ALA A 242 4.35 2.52 29.88
C ALA A 242 3.04 2.64 29.12
N GLU A 243 3.03 3.47 28.09
CA GLU A 243 1.85 3.67 27.25
C GLU A 243 2.23 3.69 25.78
N ILE A 244 1.38 3.08 24.97
CA ILE A 244 1.38 3.21 23.51
C ILE A 244 -0.02 3.65 23.11
N ASP A 245 -0.11 4.77 22.42
CA ASP A 245 -1.35 5.35 21.95
C ASP A 245 -1.24 5.75 20.48
N LEU A 246 -1.85 4.92 19.65
CA LEU A 246 -1.96 5.06 18.20
C LEU A 246 -3.30 5.68 17.77
N ARG A 247 -4.11 6.19 18.71
CA ARG A 247 -5.36 6.87 18.35
C ARG A 247 -5.06 8.08 17.47
N GLY A 248 -5.91 8.30 16.47
CA GLY A 248 -5.68 9.32 15.43
C GLY A 248 -4.81 8.83 14.27
N THR A 249 -4.32 7.58 14.32
CA THR A 249 -3.62 6.92 13.21
C THR A 249 -4.47 5.73 12.69
N PRO A 250 -4.23 5.24 11.46
CA PRO A 250 -4.94 4.07 10.92
C PRO A 250 -4.29 2.75 11.37
N PHE A 251 -3.69 2.70 12.56
CA PHE A 251 -2.99 1.52 13.05
C PHE A 251 -3.54 1.03 14.39
N ALA A 252 -3.54 -0.29 14.56
CA ALA A 252 -3.86 -0.96 15.81
C ALA A 252 -2.80 -2.01 16.16
N LEU A 253 -2.55 -2.18 17.45
CA LEU A 253 -1.55 -3.10 18.00
C LEU A 253 -1.95 -4.55 17.77
N VAL A 254 -0.97 -5.37 17.37
CA VAL A 254 -1.09 -6.83 17.23
C VAL A 254 -0.13 -7.56 18.18
N THR A 255 1.00 -6.93 18.51
CA THR A 255 2.00 -7.51 19.42
C THR A 255 1.43 -7.87 20.79
N THR A 256 1.88 -9.01 21.29
CA THR A 256 1.67 -9.44 22.68
C THR A 256 2.76 -8.89 23.59
N PHE A 257 2.37 -8.62 24.84
CA PHE A 257 3.27 -8.10 25.87
C PHE A 257 3.39 -9.11 27.00
N SER A 258 4.61 -9.39 27.42
CA SER A 258 4.91 -10.39 28.45
C SER A 258 5.84 -9.82 29.51
N ASN A 259 5.76 -10.39 30.71
CA ASN A 259 6.71 -10.08 31.75
C ASN A 259 8.06 -10.73 31.41
N GLY A 260 9.16 -10.04 31.71
CA GLY A 260 10.51 -10.57 31.67
C GLY A 260 11.27 -10.25 32.97
N GLY A 261 12.47 -10.80 33.08
CA GLY A 261 13.34 -10.60 34.24
C GLY A 261 13.05 -11.53 35.39
N ASN A 262 13.77 -11.32 36.50
CA ASN A 262 13.64 -12.21 37.64
C ASN A 262 12.35 -11.88 38.40
N ASN A 263 11.42 -12.83 38.50
CA ASN A 263 10.09 -12.61 39.06
C ASN A 263 9.34 -11.39 38.46
N GLY A 264 9.40 -11.25 37.13
CA GLY A 264 8.71 -10.18 36.41
C GLY A 264 7.19 -10.17 36.64
N ARG A 265 6.68 -9.00 37.02
CA ARG A 265 5.26 -8.73 37.31
C ARG A 265 4.79 -7.51 36.53
N GLY A 266 3.48 -7.38 36.38
CA GLY A 266 2.89 -6.29 35.62
C GLY A 266 1.57 -6.70 34.97
N THR A 267 0.90 -5.72 34.34
CA THR A 267 -0.37 -5.91 33.63
C THR A 267 -0.36 -5.17 32.30
N SER A 268 -1.26 -5.56 31.38
CA SER A 268 -1.48 -4.89 30.10
C SER A 268 -2.96 -4.68 29.89
N THR A 269 -3.38 -3.45 29.66
CA THR A 269 -4.77 -3.09 29.36
C THR A 269 -4.84 -2.51 27.96
N LEU A 270 -5.31 -3.32 27.01
CA LEU A 270 -5.52 -2.91 25.62
C LEU A 270 -6.99 -2.52 25.43
N THR A 271 -7.21 -1.38 24.78
CA THR A 271 -8.54 -0.93 24.34
C THR A 271 -9.14 -1.91 23.32
N SER A 272 -10.46 -1.98 23.23
CA SER A 272 -11.16 -2.94 22.34
C SER A 272 -10.84 -2.75 20.86
N ASN A 273 -10.53 -1.53 20.42
CA ASN A 273 -10.07 -1.24 19.06
C ASN A 273 -8.57 -1.47 18.86
N GLY A 274 -7.82 -1.82 19.91
CA GLY A 274 -6.39 -2.11 19.84
C GLY A 274 -5.49 -0.88 19.63
N GLN A 275 -6.00 0.35 19.75
CA GLN A 275 -5.21 1.55 19.44
C GLN A 275 -4.49 2.14 20.65
N ARG A 276 -4.93 1.82 21.87
CA ARG A 276 -4.28 2.27 23.10
C ARG A 276 -4.01 1.12 24.05
N LEU A 277 -2.78 1.06 24.54
CA LEU A 277 -2.27 0.08 25.49
C LEU A 277 -1.61 0.81 26.66
N VAL A 278 -2.04 0.50 27.88
CA VAL A 278 -1.36 0.88 29.12
C VAL A 278 -0.75 -0.36 29.74
N LEU A 279 0.50 -0.26 30.17
CA LEU A 279 1.28 -1.34 30.74
C LEU A 279 1.80 -0.91 32.10
N THR A 280 1.83 -1.87 33.03
CA THR A 280 2.63 -1.78 34.24
C THR A 280 3.68 -2.87 34.23
N GLY A 281 4.88 -2.60 34.75
CA GLY A 281 6.00 -3.55 34.73
C GLY A 281 6.95 -3.37 35.91
N GLY A 282 7.46 -4.48 36.44
CA GLY A 282 8.34 -4.44 37.60
C GLY A 282 8.56 -5.80 38.27
N GLY A 283 8.86 -5.77 39.57
CA GLY A 283 9.22 -6.94 40.37
C GLY A 283 10.71 -6.94 40.74
N PHE A 284 11.27 -8.13 40.98
CA PHE A 284 12.68 -8.30 41.38
C PHE A 284 13.60 -8.14 40.14
N CYS A 285 13.72 -6.91 39.65
CA CYS A 285 14.40 -6.61 38.38
C CYS A 285 13.65 -7.24 37.21
N GLY A 286 12.35 -6.94 37.21
CA GLY A 286 11.41 -7.40 36.22
C GLY A 286 10.92 -6.24 35.36
N TRP A 287 10.40 -6.59 34.20
CA TRP A 287 9.80 -5.63 33.26
C TRP A 287 8.60 -6.24 32.59
N ARG A 288 7.81 -5.38 31.94
CA ARG A 288 6.83 -5.78 30.94
C ARG A 288 7.12 -5.02 29.65
N GLY A 289 7.13 -5.74 28.53
CA GLY A 289 7.41 -5.20 27.21
C GLY A 289 6.99 -6.16 26.11
N PRO A 290 7.33 -5.88 24.85
CA PRO A 290 7.05 -6.79 23.73
C PRO A 290 7.57 -8.20 24.01
N SER A 291 6.81 -9.20 23.57
CA SER A 291 7.23 -10.59 23.73
C SER A 291 8.60 -10.84 23.10
N ASN A 292 9.44 -11.60 23.81
CA ASN A 292 10.85 -11.85 23.46
C ASN A 292 11.78 -10.63 23.58
N ALA A 293 11.42 -9.61 24.37
CA ALA A 293 12.37 -8.58 24.79
C ALA A 293 13.61 -9.22 25.46
N PRO A 294 14.83 -8.70 25.17
CA PRO A 294 16.05 -9.22 25.76
C PRO A 294 16.11 -8.92 27.26
N GLN A 295 17.09 -9.51 27.95
CA GLN A 295 17.34 -9.18 29.34
C GLN A 295 17.75 -7.71 29.48
N ASN A 296 17.19 -7.02 30.48
CA ASN A 296 17.48 -5.61 30.78
C ASN A 296 17.16 -4.68 29.59
N PRO A 297 15.87 -4.54 29.22
CA PRO A 297 15.46 -3.84 28.01
C PRO A 297 15.44 -2.32 28.17
N PHE A 298 16.62 -1.74 28.37
CA PHE A 298 16.85 -0.31 28.45
C PHE A 298 17.94 0.13 27.48
N ASN A 299 18.11 1.44 27.26
CA ASN A 299 19.11 2.01 26.35
C ASN A 299 19.09 1.34 24.96
N GLN A 300 17.97 1.47 24.24
CA GLN A 300 17.78 0.96 22.86
C GLN A 300 17.86 -0.57 22.72
N SER A 301 17.63 -1.30 23.82
CA SER A 301 17.63 -2.77 23.86
C SER A 301 16.24 -3.36 24.15
N GLY A 302 15.19 -2.86 23.51
CA GLY A 302 13.79 -3.23 23.78
C GLY A 302 13.32 -4.55 23.18
N GLY A 303 14.02 -5.11 22.19
CA GLY A 303 13.64 -6.34 21.50
C GLY A 303 13.02 -6.13 20.11
N PRO A 304 12.18 -7.08 19.63
CA PRO A 304 11.83 -7.23 18.20
C PRO A 304 10.85 -6.19 17.62
N GLY A 305 10.58 -5.09 18.33
CA GLY A 305 9.62 -4.06 17.90
C GLY A 305 8.15 -4.41 18.20
N ILE A 306 7.25 -3.57 17.71
CA ILE A 306 5.80 -3.71 17.88
C ILE A 306 5.14 -3.84 16.51
N THR A 307 4.57 -5.01 16.22
CA THR A 307 3.74 -5.26 15.05
C THR A 307 2.39 -4.57 15.21
N VAL A 308 2.01 -3.83 14.18
CA VAL A 308 0.70 -3.21 14.02
C VAL A 308 -0.01 -3.80 12.81
N ARG A 309 -1.31 -3.54 12.71
CA ARG A 309 -2.10 -3.77 11.50
C ARG A 309 -2.76 -2.48 11.07
N TYR A 310 -2.97 -2.34 9.77
CA TYR A 310 -3.82 -1.28 9.24
C TYR A 310 -5.27 -1.48 9.70
N MET A 311 -5.90 -0.38 10.07
CA MET A 311 -7.30 -0.25 10.45
C MET A 311 -7.87 0.96 9.70
N PRO A 312 -8.80 0.75 8.76
CA PRO A 312 -9.48 1.83 8.07
C PRO A 312 -10.41 2.62 9.01
#